data_AF-A0A921UQR1-F1
#
_entry.id   AF-A0A921UQR1-F1
#
_cell.length_a   1.000
_cell.length_b   1.000
_cell.length_c   1.000
_cell.angle_alpha   90.00
_cell.angle_beta   90.00
_cell.angle_gamma   90.00
#
_symmetry.space_group_name_H-M   'P 1'
#
loop_
_entity.id
_entity.type
_entity.pdbx_description
1 polymer ?
#
loop_
_entity_poly.entity_id
_entity_poly.type
_entity_poly.pdbx_seq_one_letter_code
_entity_poly.pdbx_strand_id
1 'polypeptide(L)'
;MDTSGNSLPSPSCPDGKKREVCYYYDAGIASVDYGEDHSMVPRRVDMAHALVRSYGLLHDMRRLRTRPATVTEITGDFHEPDYVRLLQNLTPESFYAGGATMSAAKAHNIGVLKEGETFYDNPPIAGLWDYCQRYAGGSLAAARALGEGKADIAINWSGGMHHACKAAASGFCFVNDIVLAIKDLLHHFRRVLYVDIDVHHGDGVETAFLDSNRVMTVSFHQRTKNFFPEERGHVNHVGEGAGLYRALNVPFMEGVGDEGYCEMFKAIMKRVVDVFQPEAIVMQCGSDSLSGDRLGQLNLSIAGHAQCVSYMRSFNLPLLLLGGGGYTVNHVAACWCYETAVAIGKEIDDNIPVHCYDTYYSGQGYKLHYPVDKQLKNENKRSYLERTMTAVLENLSHLEAAPSVQFQDPPGPGGSGSTNTEPLFYEQAPREDDDPMERLHRLCGERDERCFFRELGKKRQVAKDRENGGHHQTSRPEPVKKYRHEKFHFKC
;
A
#
# COMPACT_ATOMS: atom_id res chain seq x y z
N MET A 1 23.95 30.14 -13.90
CA MET A 1 24.05 29.45 -15.20
C MET A 1 22.79 28.64 -15.33
N ASP A 2 21.94 29.00 -16.30
CA ASP A 2 20.67 28.34 -16.57
C ASP A 2 20.87 26.85 -16.87
N THR A 3 20.21 25.99 -16.11
CA THR A 3 19.96 24.60 -16.48
C THR A 3 18.47 24.41 -16.71
N SER A 4 17.94 25.15 -17.68
CA SER A 4 16.64 24.84 -18.30
C SER A 4 16.82 23.63 -19.24
N GLY A 5 16.95 22.44 -18.64
CA GLY A 5 16.86 21.19 -19.37
C GLY A 5 15.37 20.87 -19.57
N ASN A 6 14.84 21.18 -20.75
CA ASN A 6 13.57 20.60 -21.19
C ASN A 6 13.78 19.09 -21.29
N SER A 7 13.14 18.30 -20.42
CA SER A 7 13.03 16.86 -20.62
C SER A 7 12.31 16.63 -21.94
N LEU A 8 12.99 15.99 -22.90
CA LEU A 8 12.36 15.58 -24.15
C LEU A 8 11.17 14.65 -23.86
N PRO A 9 10.12 14.64 -24.70
CA PRO A 9 9.07 13.64 -24.60
C PRO A 9 9.69 12.24 -24.65
N SER A 10 9.57 11.47 -23.58
CA SER A 10 9.88 10.03 -23.57
C SER A 10 8.61 9.26 -23.90
N PRO A 11 8.70 8.05 -24.48
CA PRO A 11 7.61 7.07 -24.47
C PRO A 11 6.87 6.93 -23.13
N SER A 12 7.56 7.16 -22.00
CA SER A 12 7.00 7.14 -20.65
C SER A 12 6.35 8.48 -20.21
N CYS A 13 6.65 9.59 -20.90
CA CYS A 13 6.33 10.97 -20.51
C CYS A 13 6.10 11.88 -21.74
N PRO A 14 4.90 11.87 -22.36
CA PRO A 14 4.62 12.65 -23.57
C PRO A 14 4.31 14.14 -23.32
N ASP A 15 4.15 14.60 -22.07
CA ASP A 15 3.64 15.93 -21.73
C ASP A 15 4.70 17.06 -21.70
N GLY A 16 5.99 16.76 -21.92
CA GLY A 16 7.07 17.72 -22.15
C GLY A 16 7.39 18.70 -21.00
N LYS A 17 6.69 18.61 -19.86
CA LYS A 17 6.89 19.46 -18.69
C LYS A 17 7.53 18.64 -17.57
N LYS A 18 8.70 19.06 -17.12
CA LYS A 18 9.32 18.49 -15.91
C LYS A 18 8.40 18.74 -14.71
N ARG A 19 8.06 17.68 -13.99
CA ARG A 19 7.22 17.73 -12.79
C ARG A 19 8.11 17.76 -11.55
N GLU A 20 7.76 18.59 -10.58
CA GLU A 20 8.41 18.56 -9.26
C GLU A 20 7.89 17.34 -8.49
N VAL A 21 8.72 16.30 -8.40
CA VAL A 21 8.41 15.06 -7.69
C VAL A 21 9.01 15.10 -6.30
N CYS A 22 8.22 14.76 -5.29
CA CYS A 22 8.69 14.54 -3.94
C CYS A 22 8.46 13.12 -3.47
N TYR A 23 9.37 12.64 -2.61
CA TYR A 23 9.44 11.25 -2.20
C TYR A 23 9.58 11.15 -0.69
N TYR A 24 8.71 10.37 -0.07
CA TYR A 24 8.77 10.01 1.33
C TYR A 24 9.30 8.60 1.50
N TYR A 25 10.18 8.45 2.49
CA TYR A 25 10.62 7.16 2.99
C TYR A 25 11.05 7.31 4.45
N ASP A 26 10.67 6.31 5.26
CA ASP A 26 11.07 6.17 6.65
C ASP A 26 11.52 4.73 6.90
N ALA A 27 12.79 4.55 7.27
CA ALA A 27 13.41 3.24 7.46
C ALA A 27 12.78 2.42 8.59
N GLY A 28 12.08 3.06 9.54
CA GLY A 28 11.38 2.38 10.63
C GLY A 28 10.29 1.44 10.13
N ILE A 29 9.72 1.70 8.95
CA ILE A 29 8.73 0.83 8.29
C ILE A 29 9.27 -0.60 8.10
N ALA A 30 10.56 -0.76 7.79
CA ALA A 30 11.14 -2.05 7.45
C ALA A 30 11.33 -3.01 8.63
N SER A 31 11.32 -2.47 9.86
CA SER A 31 11.54 -3.23 11.10
C SER A 31 10.30 -3.95 11.63
N VAL A 32 9.13 -3.67 11.03
CA VAL A 32 7.86 -4.22 11.48
C VAL A 32 7.70 -5.65 10.97
N ASP A 33 7.36 -6.55 11.88
CA ASP A 33 7.15 -7.96 11.63
C ASP A 33 5.68 -8.32 11.93
N TYR A 34 4.97 -8.79 10.89
CA TYR A 34 3.60 -9.29 11.01
C TYR A 34 3.54 -10.76 11.48
N GLY A 35 4.69 -11.44 11.55
CA GLY A 35 4.83 -12.85 11.89
C GLY A 35 5.38 -13.67 10.72
N GLU A 36 6.04 -14.79 11.04
CA GLU A 36 6.81 -15.62 10.10
C GLU A 36 6.01 -16.09 8.87
N ASP A 37 4.73 -16.43 9.06
CA ASP A 37 3.86 -16.97 8.01
C ASP A 37 2.92 -15.92 7.40
N HIS A 38 3.05 -14.64 7.77
CA HIS A 38 2.14 -13.60 7.30
C HIS A 38 2.55 -13.03 5.93
N SER A 39 1.58 -12.82 5.04
CA SER A 39 1.83 -12.34 3.67
C SER A 39 2.36 -10.90 3.60
N MET A 40 1.88 -10.02 4.48
CA MET A 40 2.37 -8.64 4.58
C MET A 40 3.80 -8.61 5.13
N VAL A 41 4.74 -8.16 4.30
CA VAL A 41 6.15 -7.96 4.67
C VAL A 41 6.53 -6.49 4.45
N PRO A 42 6.48 -5.62 5.47
CA PRO A 42 6.77 -4.19 5.35
C PRO A 42 8.16 -3.86 4.77
N ARG A 43 9.12 -4.78 4.92
CA ARG A 43 10.48 -4.67 4.35
C ARG A 43 10.51 -4.48 2.83
N ARG A 44 9.44 -4.83 2.10
CA ARG A 44 9.30 -4.56 0.65
C ARG A 44 9.42 -3.07 0.30
N VAL A 45 9.03 -2.16 1.21
CA VAL A 45 9.19 -0.71 1.04
C VAL A 45 10.67 -0.31 1.02
N ASP A 46 11.48 -0.93 1.89
CA ASP A 46 12.92 -0.68 1.94
C ASP A 46 13.65 -1.29 0.73
N MET A 47 13.20 -2.45 0.26
CA MET A 47 13.68 -3.01 -1.01
C MET A 47 13.39 -2.08 -2.18
N ALA A 48 12.19 -1.49 -2.26
CA ALA A 48 11.85 -0.48 -3.27
C ALA A 48 12.74 0.75 -3.15
N HIS A 49 12.96 1.25 -1.94
CA HIS A 49 13.85 2.39 -1.69
C HIS A 49 15.29 2.10 -2.13
N ALA A 50 15.81 0.91 -1.84
CA ALA A 50 17.15 0.49 -2.25
C ALA A 50 17.32 0.45 -3.77
N LEU A 51 16.30 0.03 -4.52
CA LEU A 51 16.29 0.11 -5.98
C LEU A 51 16.21 1.56 -6.48
N VAL A 52 15.29 2.37 -5.94
CA VAL A 52 15.16 3.79 -6.29
C VAL A 52 16.50 4.52 -6.10
N ARG A 53 17.22 4.21 -5.01
CA ARG A 53 18.57 4.69 -4.76
C ARG A 53 19.59 4.16 -5.76
N SER A 54 19.63 2.85 -6.01
CA SER A 54 20.65 2.24 -6.86
C SER A 54 20.55 2.65 -8.34
N TYR A 55 19.36 2.97 -8.82
CA TYR A 55 19.13 3.61 -10.12
C TYR A 55 19.41 5.13 -10.13
N GLY A 56 19.77 5.73 -9.00
CA GLY A 56 20.07 7.15 -8.87
C GLY A 56 18.85 8.08 -9.00
N LEU A 57 17.63 7.55 -8.78
CA LEU A 57 16.38 8.31 -8.96
C LEU A 57 16.16 9.35 -7.85
N LEU A 58 16.75 9.14 -6.66
CA LEU A 58 16.64 10.09 -5.54
C LEU A 58 17.18 11.49 -5.88
N HIS A 59 18.15 11.61 -6.80
CA HIS A 59 18.72 12.89 -7.21
C HIS A 59 17.75 13.73 -8.04
N ASP A 60 16.74 13.10 -8.64
CA ASP A 60 15.73 13.75 -9.48
C ASP A 60 14.46 14.12 -8.68
N MET A 61 14.46 13.93 -7.36
CA MET A 61 13.32 14.15 -6.47
C MET A 61 13.69 14.99 -5.24
N ARG A 62 12.70 15.68 -4.67
CA ARG A 62 12.82 16.33 -3.36
C ARG A 62 12.42 15.36 -2.26
N ARG A 63 13.27 15.20 -1.23
CA ARG A 63 12.94 14.35 -0.08
C ARG A 63 12.02 15.08 0.88
N LEU A 64 10.89 14.45 1.21
CA LEU A 64 9.97 14.95 2.23
C LEU A 64 10.57 14.71 3.62
N ARG A 65 10.63 15.78 4.41
CA ARG A 65 10.88 15.70 5.85
C ARG A 65 9.54 15.51 6.51
N THR A 66 9.37 14.43 7.25
CA THR A 66 8.11 14.22 7.97
C THR A 66 8.39 13.80 9.40
N ARG A 67 7.32 13.90 10.19
CA ARG A 67 7.21 13.30 11.50
C ARG A 67 6.12 12.23 11.42
N PRO A 68 6.16 11.24 12.32
CA PRO A 68 5.01 10.36 12.53
C PRO A 68 3.71 11.17 12.72
N ALA A 69 2.61 10.69 12.16
CA ALA A 69 1.30 11.30 12.32
C ALA A 69 0.92 11.38 13.80
N THR A 70 0.34 12.50 14.20
CA THR A 70 -0.15 12.69 15.57
C THR A 70 -1.48 11.96 15.78
N VAL A 71 -1.80 11.66 17.04
CA VAL A 71 -3.12 11.14 17.43
C VAL A 71 -4.23 12.08 16.96
N THR A 72 -4.02 13.40 17.06
CA THR A 72 -5.00 14.40 16.63
C THR A 72 -5.25 14.35 15.13
N GLU A 73 -4.22 14.17 14.31
CA GLU A 73 -4.40 14.02 12.86
C GLU A 73 -5.16 12.74 12.50
N ILE A 74 -4.90 11.63 13.20
CA ILE A 74 -5.56 10.35 12.92
C ILE A 74 -7.02 10.34 13.41
N THR A 75 -7.30 10.94 14.58
CA THR A 75 -8.64 10.94 15.22
C THR A 75 -9.52 12.12 14.83
N GLY A 76 -8.94 13.28 14.53
CA GLY A 76 -9.69 14.51 14.26
C GLY A 76 -10.54 14.40 13.00
N ASP A 77 -10.04 13.66 12.01
CA ASP A 77 -10.60 13.62 10.67
C ASP A 77 -11.36 12.34 10.34
N PHE A 78 -10.97 11.18 10.91
CA PHE A 78 -11.54 9.90 10.51
C PHE A 78 -11.73 8.90 11.65
N HIS A 79 -10.64 8.38 12.23
CA HIS A 79 -10.72 7.22 13.11
C HIS A 79 -11.34 7.53 14.47
N GLU A 80 -12.08 6.57 15.02
CA GLU A 80 -12.68 6.75 16.35
C GLU A 80 -11.60 6.83 17.44
N PRO A 81 -11.73 7.78 18.41
CA PRO A 81 -10.73 7.95 19.46
C PRO A 81 -10.48 6.69 20.29
N ASP A 82 -11.50 5.88 20.56
CA ASP A 82 -11.34 4.62 21.32
C ASP A 82 -10.57 3.56 20.53
N TYR A 83 -10.83 3.46 19.22
CA TYR A 83 -10.07 2.57 18.34
C TYR A 83 -8.59 2.98 18.28
N VAL A 84 -8.30 4.27 18.14
CA VAL A 84 -6.91 4.77 18.14
C VAL A 84 -6.24 4.55 19.50
N ARG A 85 -6.94 4.79 20.61
CA ARG A 85 -6.42 4.49 21.96
C ARG A 85 -6.08 3.00 22.12
N LEU A 86 -6.88 2.10 21.54
CA LEU A 86 -6.56 0.68 21.52
C LEU A 86 -5.25 0.43 20.75
N LEU A 87 -5.12 0.93 19.51
CA LEU A 87 -3.91 0.76 18.70
C LEU A 87 -2.64 1.27 19.40
N GLN A 88 -2.74 2.40 20.12
CA GLN A 88 -1.62 2.98 20.89
C GLN A 88 -1.09 2.05 22.00
N ASN A 89 -1.99 1.31 22.64
CA ASN A 89 -1.67 0.50 23.82
C ASN A 89 -1.50 -0.99 23.49
N LEU A 90 -1.92 -1.41 22.30
CA LEU A 90 -1.89 -2.81 21.90
C LEU A 90 -0.46 -3.26 21.60
N THR A 91 -0.02 -4.25 22.37
CA THR A 91 1.21 -5.02 22.16
C THR A 91 0.89 -6.51 22.10
N PRO A 92 1.74 -7.34 21.46
CA PRO A 92 1.58 -8.80 21.49
C PRO A 92 1.42 -9.31 22.93
N GLU A 93 2.24 -8.83 23.87
CA GLU A 93 2.22 -9.23 25.27
C GLU A 93 0.88 -8.89 25.93
N SER A 94 0.38 -7.67 25.70
CA SER A 94 -0.93 -7.24 26.24
C SER A 94 -2.10 -8.01 25.64
N PHE A 95 -2.00 -8.45 24.38
CA PHE A 95 -3.03 -9.23 23.71
C PHE A 95 -3.05 -10.67 24.26
N TYR A 96 -1.90 -11.34 24.29
CA TYR A 96 -1.80 -12.74 24.73
C TYR A 96 -1.94 -12.92 26.24
N ALA A 97 -1.82 -11.85 27.04
CA ALA A 97 -2.22 -11.85 28.45
C ALA A 97 -3.74 -12.05 28.65
N GLY A 98 -4.56 -11.87 27.60
CA GLY A 98 -6.00 -12.08 27.63
C GLY A 98 -6.79 -10.94 28.27
N GLY A 99 -8.01 -11.23 28.74
CA GLY A 99 -8.87 -10.25 29.41
C GLY A 99 -9.40 -9.14 28.50
N ALA A 100 -9.58 -7.95 29.07
CA ALA A 100 -10.25 -6.82 28.42
C ALA A 100 -9.53 -6.33 27.15
N THR A 101 -8.19 -6.33 27.12
CA THR A 101 -7.40 -5.92 25.95
C THR A 101 -7.65 -6.85 24.76
N MET A 102 -7.62 -8.17 24.99
CA MET A 102 -7.92 -9.15 23.93
C MET A 102 -9.36 -9.01 23.43
N SER A 103 -10.33 -8.83 24.35
CA SER A 103 -11.74 -8.63 23.97
C SER A 103 -11.93 -7.36 23.14
N ALA A 104 -11.31 -6.25 23.52
CA ALA A 104 -11.36 -5.00 22.76
C ALA A 104 -10.69 -5.15 21.39
N ALA A 105 -9.49 -5.74 21.32
CA ALA A 105 -8.80 -6.01 20.07
C ALA A 105 -9.66 -6.82 19.10
N LYS A 106 -10.27 -7.92 19.57
CA LYS A 106 -11.15 -8.76 18.75
C LYS A 106 -12.41 -8.03 18.30
N ALA A 107 -12.99 -7.16 19.13
CA ALA A 107 -14.14 -6.34 18.75
C ALA A 107 -13.82 -5.37 17.59
N HIS A 108 -12.55 -4.96 17.46
CA HIS A 108 -12.04 -4.14 16.37
C HIS A 108 -11.30 -4.96 15.29
N ASN A 109 -11.58 -6.27 15.22
CA ASN A 109 -11.08 -7.23 14.23
C ASN A 109 -9.54 -7.44 14.24
N ILE A 110 -8.91 -7.28 15.41
CA ILE A 110 -7.48 -7.55 15.61
C ILE A 110 -7.32 -8.85 16.41
N GLY A 111 -6.49 -9.77 15.90
CA GLY A 111 -6.24 -11.08 16.50
C GLY A 111 -7.46 -12.01 16.42
N VAL A 112 -8.24 -11.90 15.35
CA VAL A 112 -9.37 -12.79 15.02
C VAL A 112 -8.93 -13.78 13.95
N LEU A 113 -9.12 -15.08 14.20
CA LEU A 113 -8.96 -16.11 13.16
C LEU A 113 -10.27 -16.27 12.42
N LYS A 114 -10.24 -16.18 11.09
CA LYS A 114 -11.41 -16.58 10.29
C LYS A 114 -11.49 -18.10 10.26
N GLU A 115 -12.70 -18.61 10.01
CA GLU A 115 -12.93 -20.05 9.96
C GLU A 115 -12.08 -20.70 8.86
N GLY A 116 -11.26 -21.68 9.23
CA GLY A 116 -10.35 -22.36 8.31
C GLY A 116 -8.96 -21.72 8.14
N GLU A 117 -8.71 -20.55 8.73
CA GLU A 117 -7.40 -19.90 8.71
C GLU A 117 -6.52 -20.32 9.91
N THR A 118 -5.20 -20.39 9.68
CA THR A 118 -4.21 -20.74 10.72
C THR A 118 -3.44 -19.53 11.26
N PHE A 119 -3.65 -18.34 10.69
CA PHE A 119 -3.00 -17.09 11.05
C PHE A 119 -4.03 -15.95 11.09
N TYR A 120 -3.72 -14.88 11.85
CA TYR A 120 -4.57 -13.70 11.91
C TYR A 120 -4.40 -12.86 10.66
N ASP A 121 -5.52 -12.39 10.09
CA ASP A 121 -5.54 -11.35 9.07
C ASP A 121 -4.93 -10.05 9.64
N ASN A 122 -5.36 -9.62 10.83
CA ASN A 122 -4.81 -8.44 11.49
C ASN A 122 -4.15 -8.84 12.82
N PRO A 123 -2.88 -9.28 12.81
CA PRO A 123 -2.21 -9.72 14.04
C PRO A 123 -1.91 -8.53 14.98
N PRO A 124 -1.85 -8.76 16.31
CA PRO A 124 -1.26 -7.78 17.23
C PRO A 124 0.26 -7.75 17.02
N ILE A 125 0.75 -6.78 16.25
CA ILE A 125 2.18 -6.67 15.89
C ILE A 125 2.97 -5.82 16.90
N ALA A 126 4.25 -6.14 17.09
CA ALA A 126 5.14 -5.30 17.88
C ALA A 126 5.37 -3.96 17.16
N GLY A 127 5.29 -2.85 17.89
CA GLY A 127 5.43 -1.51 17.30
C GLY A 127 4.26 -1.07 16.41
N LEU A 128 3.08 -1.69 16.54
CA LEU A 128 1.89 -1.40 15.73
C LEU A 128 1.59 0.10 15.60
N TRP A 129 1.58 0.83 16.72
CA TRP A 129 1.27 2.25 16.69
C TRP A 129 2.32 3.06 15.94
N ASP A 130 3.61 2.81 16.19
CA ASP A 130 4.71 3.49 15.50
C ASP A 130 4.65 3.24 13.98
N TYR A 131 4.35 2.00 13.57
CA TYR A 131 4.10 1.66 12.18
C TYR A 131 2.97 2.51 11.56
N CYS A 132 1.81 2.56 12.24
CA CYS A 132 0.66 3.35 11.81
C CYS A 132 0.98 4.83 11.67
N GLN A 133 1.70 5.40 12.63
CA GLN A 133 2.05 6.81 12.58
C GLN A 133 3.02 7.13 11.43
N ARG A 134 3.97 6.24 11.12
CA ARG A 134 4.97 6.46 10.07
C ARG A 134 4.36 6.49 8.67
N TYR A 135 3.56 5.49 8.29
CA TYR A 135 2.97 5.50 6.95
C TYR A 135 1.90 6.58 6.80
N ALA A 136 1.10 6.84 7.84
CA ALA A 136 0.10 7.91 7.82
C ALA A 136 0.76 9.30 7.77
N GLY A 137 1.88 9.50 8.48
CA GLY A 137 2.65 10.74 8.45
C GLY A 137 3.22 11.02 7.06
N GLY A 138 3.67 9.99 6.35
CA GLY A 138 4.09 10.08 4.95
C GLY A 138 2.98 10.58 4.03
N SER A 139 1.80 9.98 4.10
CA SER A 139 0.66 10.34 3.23
C SER A 139 0.13 11.74 3.53
N LEU A 140 0.09 12.15 4.80
CA LEU A 140 -0.27 13.52 5.20
C LEU A 140 0.76 14.55 4.72
N ALA A 141 2.06 14.28 4.87
CA ALA A 141 3.09 15.19 4.39
C ALA A 141 3.06 15.35 2.86
N ALA A 142 2.82 14.23 2.15
CA ALA A 142 2.66 14.21 0.71
C ALA A 142 1.41 15.01 0.25
N ALA A 143 0.27 14.82 0.92
CA ALA A 143 -0.95 15.59 0.68
C ALA A 143 -0.74 17.09 0.87
N ARG A 144 -0.09 17.51 1.97
CA ARG A 144 0.22 18.92 2.26
C ARG A 144 1.16 19.53 1.23
N ALA A 145 2.18 18.78 0.80
CA ALA A 145 3.09 19.24 -0.25
C ALA A 145 2.36 19.53 -1.57
N LEU A 146 1.36 18.72 -1.93
CA LEU A 146 0.51 18.95 -3.10
C LEU A 146 -0.47 20.11 -2.88
N GLY A 147 -1.17 20.16 -1.74
CA GLY A 147 -2.15 21.21 -1.41
C GLY A 147 -1.53 22.61 -1.35
N GLU A 148 -0.28 22.72 -0.89
CA GLU A 148 0.47 23.97 -0.85
C GLU A 148 1.18 24.31 -2.18
N GLY A 149 1.04 23.48 -3.21
CA GLY A 149 1.69 23.67 -4.51
C GLY A 149 3.22 23.56 -4.48
N LYS A 150 3.78 22.87 -3.48
CA LYS A 150 5.24 22.67 -3.32
C LYS A 150 5.77 21.46 -4.10
N ALA A 151 4.88 20.61 -4.60
CA ALA A 151 5.16 19.48 -5.47
C ALA A 151 4.02 19.30 -6.48
N ASP A 152 4.33 18.77 -7.65
CA ASP A 152 3.31 18.34 -8.61
C ASP A 152 2.95 16.86 -8.46
N ILE A 153 3.89 16.05 -7.99
CA ILE A 153 3.72 14.62 -7.68
C ILE A 153 4.36 14.34 -6.33
N ALA A 154 3.67 13.57 -5.48
CA ALA A 154 4.18 13.14 -4.20
C ALA A 154 4.06 11.62 -4.05
N ILE A 155 5.09 10.97 -3.51
CA ILE A 155 5.18 9.51 -3.45
C ILE A 155 5.34 9.04 -2.00
N ASN A 156 4.49 8.13 -1.56
CA ASN A 156 4.65 7.39 -0.30
C ASN A 156 4.31 5.89 -0.50
N TRP A 157 5.33 5.07 -0.78
CA TRP A 157 5.15 3.63 -0.95
C TRP A 157 4.82 2.86 0.35
N SER A 158 5.00 3.48 1.52
CA SER A 158 4.63 2.84 2.80
C SER A 158 3.14 2.92 3.11
N GLY A 159 2.42 3.87 2.49
CA GLY A 159 0.99 4.07 2.66
C GLY A 159 0.15 3.21 1.70
N GLY A 160 -1.12 3.59 1.54
CA GLY A 160 -2.05 2.88 0.66
C GLY A 160 -2.87 1.80 1.38
N MET A 161 -3.06 1.93 2.70
CA MET A 161 -3.74 0.95 3.55
C MET A 161 -5.27 1.07 3.43
N HIS A 162 -5.80 0.68 2.27
CA HIS A 162 -7.15 1.04 1.82
C HIS A 162 -8.32 0.33 2.52
N HIS A 163 -8.08 -0.80 3.20
CA HIS A 163 -9.12 -1.59 3.86
C HIS A 163 -9.47 -1.09 5.27
N ALA A 164 -8.63 -0.27 5.88
CA ALA A 164 -8.85 0.17 7.27
C ALA A 164 -10.17 0.94 7.39
N CYS A 165 -11.02 0.50 8.32
CA CYS A 165 -12.31 1.11 8.60
C CYS A 165 -12.18 2.18 9.69
N LYS A 166 -13.23 3.01 9.84
CA LYS A 166 -13.29 4.08 10.84
C LYS A 166 -12.93 3.61 12.26
N ALA A 167 -13.39 2.42 12.62
CA ALA A 167 -13.20 1.83 13.95
C ALA A 167 -12.86 0.33 13.89
N ALA A 168 -12.20 -0.17 12.85
CA ALA A 168 -11.79 -1.57 12.81
C ALA A 168 -10.62 -1.78 11.85
N ALA A 169 -9.75 -2.72 12.19
CA ALA A 169 -8.74 -3.22 11.25
C ALA A 169 -9.39 -4.15 10.23
N SER A 170 -8.83 -4.21 9.03
CA SER A 170 -9.33 -5.08 7.96
C SER A 170 -8.24 -5.28 6.92
N GLY A 171 -8.06 -6.50 6.38
CA GLY A 171 -7.14 -6.78 5.28
C GLY A 171 -5.74 -6.19 5.48
N PHE A 172 -5.10 -6.50 6.60
CA PHE A 172 -3.76 -6.02 7.01
C PHE A 172 -3.67 -4.54 7.39
N CYS A 173 -4.76 -3.77 7.23
CA CYS A 173 -4.80 -2.32 7.39
C CYS A 173 -5.38 -1.90 8.76
N PHE A 174 -4.67 -1.01 9.46
CA PHE A 174 -5.07 -0.52 10.79
C PHE A 174 -5.50 0.96 10.79
N VAL A 175 -4.75 1.83 10.11
CA VAL A 175 -5.10 3.24 9.89
C VAL A 175 -5.22 3.47 8.40
N ASN A 176 -6.29 4.17 7.98
CA ASN A 176 -6.54 4.49 6.59
C ASN A 176 -5.86 5.82 6.25
N ASP A 177 -4.58 5.76 5.90
CA ASP A 177 -3.78 6.94 5.55
C ASP A 177 -4.29 7.65 4.30
N ILE A 178 -4.96 6.92 3.41
CA ILE A 178 -5.58 7.44 2.19
C ILE A 178 -6.71 8.40 2.53
N VAL A 179 -7.62 7.99 3.43
CA VAL A 179 -8.73 8.83 3.87
C VAL A 179 -8.22 10.11 4.56
N LEU A 180 -7.19 9.99 5.38
CA LEU A 180 -6.54 11.15 6.02
C LEU A 180 -5.93 12.09 4.98
N ALA A 181 -5.20 11.57 3.99
CA ALA A 181 -4.61 12.36 2.91
C ALA A 181 -5.68 13.06 2.04
N ILE A 182 -6.76 12.36 1.68
CA ILE A 182 -7.86 12.95 0.91
C ILE A 182 -8.53 14.08 1.70
N LYS A 183 -8.77 13.89 3.01
CA LYS A 183 -9.35 14.95 3.85
C LYS A 183 -8.45 16.19 3.95
N ASP A 184 -7.14 16.02 4.08
CA ASP A 184 -6.19 17.12 4.06
C ASP A 184 -6.20 17.84 2.69
N LEU A 185 -6.23 17.09 1.57
CA LEU A 185 -6.38 17.65 0.21
C LEU A 185 -7.70 18.41 0.01
N LEU A 186 -8.78 18.00 0.66
CA LEU A 186 -10.08 18.70 0.58
C LEU A 186 -10.07 20.08 1.25
N HIS A 187 -9.04 20.46 1.99
CA HIS A 187 -8.85 21.85 2.41
C HIS A 187 -8.37 22.77 1.27
N HIS A 188 -7.75 22.18 0.24
CA HIS A 188 -7.15 22.90 -0.89
C HIS A 188 -7.94 22.72 -2.20
N PHE A 189 -8.61 21.58 -2.35
CA PHE A 189 -9.25 21.17 -3.60
C PHE A 189 -10.74 20.87 -3.40
N ARG A 190 -11.58 21.34 -4.31
CA ARG A 190 -13.04 21.08 -4.32
C ARG A 190 -13.36 19.63 -4.61
N ARG A 191 -12.60 19.01 -5.51
CA ARG A 191 -12.83 17.65 -6.01
C ARG A 191 -11.53 16.85 -6.02
N VAL A 192 -11.51 15.75 -5.28
CA VAL A 192 -10.39 14.81 -5.22
C VAL A 192 -10.83 13.49 -5.85
N LEU A 193 -10.07 13.00 -6.83
CA LEU A 193 -10.29 11.69 -7.44
C LEU A 193 -9.37 10.67 -6.77
N TYR A 194 -9.96 9.60 -6.25
CA TYR A 194 -9.24 8.42 -5.76
C TYR A 194 -9.29 7.31 -6.82
N VAL A 195 -8.12 6.79 -7.19
CA VAL A 195 -7.94 5.70 -8.15
C VAL A 195 -7.22 4.55 -7.46
N ASP A 196 -7.77 3.35 -7.57
CA ASP A 196 -7.27 2.16 -6.89
C ASP A 196 -7.04 1.05 -7.91
N ILE A 197 -5.78 0.60 -8.03
CA ILE A 197 -5.36 -0.50 -8.91
C ILE A 197 -4.83 -1.71 -8.13
N ASP A 198 -5.06 -1.75 -6.81
CA ASP A 198 -4.90 -2.96 -6.01
C ASP A 198 -5.80 -4.08 -6.55
N VAL A 199 -5.40 -5.33 -6.35
CA VAL A 199 -6.25 -6.45 -6.76
C VAL A 199 -7.53 -6.52 -5.93
N HIS A 200 -7.52 -6.01 -4.69
CA HIS A 200 -8.68 -5.98 -3.80
C HIS A 200 -9.48 -4.69 -4.00
N HIS A 201 -10.79 -4.77 -3.76
CA HIS A 201 -11.65 -3.58 -3.77
C HIS A 201 -11.26 -2.62 -2.62
N GLY A 202 -11.06 -1.34 -2.93
CA GLY A 202 -10.74 -0.27 -1.98
C GLY A 202 -11.91 0.15 -1.09
N ASP A 203 -12.49 -0.82 -0.37
CA ASP A 203 -13.73 -0.69 0.40
C ASP A 203 -13.68 0.32 1.53
N GLY A 204 -12.57 0.42 2.26
CA GLY A 204 -12.42 1.37 3.37
C GLY A 204 -12.48 2.82 2.89
N VAL A 205 -11.84 3.12 1.75
CA VAL A 205 -11.87 4.46 1.14
C VAL A 205 -13.23 4.75 0.53
N GLU A 206 -13.82 3.81 -0.21
CA GLU A 206 -15.18 3.95 -0.76
C GLU A 206 -16.20 4.21 0.35
N THR A 207 -16.15 3.45 1.44
CA THR A 207 -17.07 3.60 2.58
C THR A 207 -16.89 4.96 3.27
N ALA A 208 -15.65 5.45 3.40
CA ALA A 208 -15.37 6.73 4.04
C ALA A 208 -15.93 7.94 3.27
N PHE A 209 -16.19 7.79 1.97
CA PHE A 209 -16.67 8.86 1.09
C PHE A 209 -17.95 8.50 0.34
N LEU A 210 -18.69 7.49 0.81
CA LEU A 210 -19.84 6.90 0.12
C LEU A 210 -20.96 7.93 -0.17
N ASP A 211 -21.10 8.92 0.71
CA ASP A 211 -22.07 10.02 0.63
C ASP A 211 -21.48 11.36 0.16
N SER A 212 -20.20 11.38 -0.23
CA SER A 212 -19.48 12.61 -0.58
C SER A 212 -19.70 13.03 -2.03
N ASN A 213 -20.08 14.29 -2.25
CA ASN A 213 -20.08 14.87 -3.60
C ASN A 213 -18.72 15.44 -4.05
N ARG A 214 -17.74 15.48 -3.13
CA ARG A 214 -16.40 16.08 -3.32
C ARG A 214 -15.31 15.05 -3.63
N VAL A 215 -15.58 13.78 -3.38
CA VAL A 215 -14.63 12.69 -3.63
C VAL A 215 -15.29 11.71 -4.57
N MET A 216 -14.53 11.25 -5.56
CA MET A 216 -14.93 10.15 -6.43
C MET A 216 -13.95 9.01 -6.25
N THR A 217 -14.44 7.81 -5.97
CA THR A 217 -13.63 6.60 -5.85
C THR A 217 -13.78 5.75 -7.10
N VAL A 218 -12.67 5.31 -7.68
CA VAL A 218 -12.65 4.40 -8.83
C VAL A 218 -11.72 3.24 -8.52
N SER A 219 -12.26 2.03 -8.45
CA SER A 219 -11.50 0.83 -8.09
C SER A 219 -11.57 -0.23 -9.19
N PHE A 220 -10.40 -0.73 -9.57
CA PHE A 220 -10.19 -1.79 -10.57
C PHE A 220 -9.66 -3.04 -9.87
N HIS A 221 -10.52 -4.02 -9.60
CA HIS A 221 -10.20 -5.11 -8.69
C HIS A 221 -10.68 -6.47 -9.21
N GLN A 222 -10.07 -7.53 -8.70
CA GLN A 222 -10.59 -8.87 -8.90
C GLN A 222 -11.88 -9.04 -8.11
N ARG A 223 -12.89 -9.61 -8.78
CA ARG A 223 -14.15 -9.97 -8.16
C ARG A 223 -14.58 -11.36 -8.62
N THR A 224 -14.07 -12.38 -7.94
CA THR A 224 -14.52 -13.77 -8.08
C THR A 224 -15.16 -14.28 -6.78
N LYS A 225 -15.69 -15.50 -6.80
CA LYS A 225 -16.30 -16.10 -5.61
C LYS A 225 -15.22 -16.31 -4.54
N ASN A 226 -15.50 -15.93 -3.30
CA ASN A 226 -14.57 -16.01 -2.15
C ASN A 226 -13.30 -15.15 -2.30
N PHE A 227 -13.35 -14.07 -3.09
CA PHE A 227 -12.26 -13.09 -3.17
C PHE A 227 -12.55 -11.89 -2.27
N PHE A 228 -11.60 -11.50 -1.44
CA PHE A 228 -11.77 -10.43 -0.46
C PHE A 228 -11.74 -9.04 -1.12
N PRO A 229 -12.53 -8.05 -0.66
CA PRO A 229 -13.68 -8.16 0.23
C PRO A 229 -14.94 -8.65 -0.52
N GLU A 230 -15.56 -9.73 -0.04
CA GLU A 230 -16.54 -10.51 -0.83
C GLU A 230 -17.85 -9.78 -1.14
N GLU A 231 -18.29 -8.89 -0.24
CA GLU A 231 -19.62 -8.27 -0.26
C GLU A 231 -19.65 -6.89 -0.93
N ARG A 232 -18.54 -6.44 -1.52
CA ARG A 232 -18.40 -5.10 -2.11
C ARG A 232 -17.81 -5.15 -3.52
N GLY A 233 -17.52 -3.98 -4.11
CA GLY A 233 -16.93 -3.89 -5.45
C GLY A 233 -17.85 -4.31 -6.61
N HIS A 234 -19.16 -4.42 -6.40
CA HIS A 234 -20.04 -4.71 -7.54
C HIS A 234 -20.19 -3.48 -8.43
N VAL A 235 -20.36 -3.70 -9.73
CA VAL A 235 -20.58 -2.61 -10.71
C VAL A 235 -21.79 -1.73 -10.38
N ASN A 236 -22.78 -2.25 -9.65
CA ASN A 236 -23.98 -1.49 -9.22
C ASN A 236 -23.82 -0.83 -7.83
N HIS A 237 -22.66 -0.96 -7.18
CA HIS A 237 -22.33 -0.19 -5.99
C HIS A 237 -21.81 1.17 -6.43
N VAL A 238 -22.69 2.18 -6.39
CA VAL A 238 -22.46 3.48 -7.03
C VAL A 238 -22.39 4.66 -6.05
N GLY A 239 -22.35 4.39 -4.74
CA GLY A 239 -22.44 5.42 -3.70
C GLY A 239 -23.87 5.69 -3.23
N GLU A 240 -24.03 6.60 -2.29
CA GLU A 240 -25.33 6.93 -1.68
C GLU A 240 -25.49 8.44 -1.47
N GLY A 241 -26.70 8.90 -1.18
CA GLY A 241 -26.95 10.31 -0.85
C GLY A 241 -26.37 11.28 -1.90
N ALA A 242 -25.53 12.23 -1.45
CA ALA A 242 -24.86 13.19 -2.32
C ALA A 242 -23.67 12.58 -3.11
N GLY A 243 -23.19 11.41 -2.69
CA GLY A 243 -22.16 10.62 -3.36
C GLY A 243 -22.68 9.66 -4.43
N LEU A 244 -24.00 9.63 -4.69
CA LEU A 244 -24.56 8.77 -5.73
C LEU A 244 -23.88 9.02 -7.09
N TYR A 245 -23.49 7.92 -7.74
CA TYR A 245 -22.68 7.82 -8.96
C TYR A 245 -21.22 8.31 -8.85
N ARG A 246 -20.70 8.52 -7.64
CA ARG A 246 -19.27 8.86 -7.39
C ARG A 246 -18.45 7.72 -6.79
N ALA A 247 -19.03 6.54 -6.62
CA ALA A 247 -18.26 5.31 -6.53
C ALA A 247 -18.37 4.56 -7.85
N LEU A 248 -17.24 4.29 -8.52
CA LEU A 248 -17.19 3.45 -9.71
C LEU A 248 -16.37 2.21 -9.44
N ASN A 249 -16.97 1.06 -9.69
CA ASN A 249 -16.40 -0.24 -9.43
C ASN A 249 -16.23 -1.01 -10.74
N VAL A 250 -14.99 -1.42 -11.03
CA VAL A 250 -14.60 -2.10 -12.27
C VAL A 250 -14.14 -3.52 -11.91
N PRO A 251 -15.07 -4.48 -11.80
CA PRO A 251 -14.72 -5.85 -11.45
C PRO A 251 -14.07 -6.58 -12.63
N PHE A 252 -13.02 -7.33 -12.33
CA PHE A 252 -12.36 -8.28 -13.23
C PHE A 252 -12.49 -9.72 -12.72
N MET A 253 -12.43 -10.67 -13.65
CA MET A 253 -12.19 -12.08 -13.34
C MET A 253 -10.68 -12.34 -13.24
N GLU A 254 -10.32 -13.55 -12.81
CA GLU A 254 -8.93 -14.03 -12.78
C GLU A 254 -8.21 -13.91 -14.14
N GLY A 255 -6.92 -13.62 -14.08
CA GLY A 255 -5.99 -13.68 -15.21
C GLY A 255 -6.11 -12.54 -16.22
N VAL A 256 -6.77 -11.41 -15.89
CA VAL A 256 -6.72 -10.22 -16.78
C VAL A 256 -5.26 -9.81 -16.98
N GLY A 257 -4.87 -9.60 -18.23
CA GLY A 257 -3.53 -9.15 -18.60
C GLY A 257 -3.52 -7.69 -19.06
N ASP A 258 -2.32 -7.21 -19.40
CA ASP A 258 -2.04 -5.81 -19.74
C ASP A 258 -3.00 -5.21 -20.78
N GLU A 259 -3.28 -5.91 -21.89
CA GLU A 259 -4.10 -5.39 -22.99
C GLU A 259 -5.52 -5.03 -22.52
N GLY A 260 -6.22 -6.01 -21.92
CA GLY A 260 -7.60 -5.82 -21.46
C GLY A 260 -7.70 -4.85 -20.30
N TYR A 261 -6.74 -4.89 -19.37
CA TYR A 261 -6.71 -3.97 -18.22
C TYR A 261 -6.46 -2.53 -18.68
N CYS A 262 -5.44 -2.29 -19.52
CA CYS A 262 -5.09 -0.95 -20.00
C CYS A 262 -6.17 -0.36 -20.91
N GLU A 263 -6.84 -1.17 -21.74
CA GLU A 263 -7.96 -0.72 -22.57
C GLU A 263 -9.10 -0.18 -21.68
N MET A 264 -9.55 -0.98 -20.70
CA MET A 264 -10.60 -0.57 -19.77
C MET A 264 -10.19 0.63 -18.92
N PHE A 265 -8.99 0.60 -18.35
CA PHE A 265 -8.48 1.68 -17.50
C PHE A 265 -8.48 3.01 -18.25
N LYS A 266 -7.87 3.07 -19.44
CA LYS A 266 -7.77 4.33 -20.21
C LYS A 266 -9.16 4.84 -20.64
N ALA A 267 -10.03 3.95 -21.11
CA ALA A 267 -11.38 4.35 -21.55
C ALA A 267 -12.22 4.92 -20.40
N ILE A 268 -12.23 4.25 -19.25
CA ILE A 268 -12.99 4.65 -18.07
C ILE A 268 -12.38 5.92 -17.46
N MET A 269 -11.08 5.93 -17.21
CA MET A 269 -10.42 7.05 -16.55
C MET A 269 -10.45 8.33 -17.37
N LYS A 270 -10.39 8.24 -18.71
CA LYS A 270 -10.65 9.40 -19.57
C LYS A 270 -11.99 10.04 -19.25
N ARG A 271 -13.05 9.24 -19.23
CA ARG A 271 -14.41 9.73 -19.04
C ARG A 271 -14.60 10.25 -17.61
N VAL A 272 -14.00 9.59 -16.62
CA VAL A 272 -14.01 10.02 -15.22
C VAL A 272 -13.43 11.43 -15.10
N VAL A 273 -12.24 11.68 -15.65
CA VAL A 273 -11.61 13.00 -15.59
C VAL A 273 -12.43 14.05 -16.33
N ASP A 274 -12.98 13.70 -17.51
CA ASP A 274 -13.80 14.62 -18.31
C ASP A 274 -15.10 15.04 -17.57
N VAL A 275 -15.75 14.13 -16.83
CA VAL A 275 -17.04 14.35 -16.15
C VAL A 275 -16.86 14.94 -14.76
N PHE A 276 -16.02 14.31 -13.93
CA PHE A 276 -15.82 14.69 -12.54
C PHE A 276 -14.92 15.93 -12.41
N GLN A 277 -14.03 16.18 -13.38
CA GLN A 277 -13.09 17.30 -13.40
C GLN A 277 -12.35 17.46 -12.06
N PRO A 278 -11.60 16.43 -11.60
CA PRO A 278 -10.86 16.53 -10.35
C PRO A 278 -9.80 17.61 -10.39
N GLU A 279 -9.45 18.14 -9.22
CA GLU A 279 -8.38 19.12 -9.05
C GLU A 279 -7.13 18.50 -8.42
N ALA A 280 -7.25 17.32 -7.82
CA ALA A 280 -6.15 16.49 -7.34
C ALA A 280 -6.52 15.00 -7.48
N ILE A 281 -5.50 14.16 -7.64
CA ILE A 281 -5.63 12.70 -7.76
C ILE A 281 -4.83 12.04 -6.64
N VAL A 282 -5.45 11.07 -5.95
CA VAL A 282 -4.78 10.10 -5.09
C VAL A 282 -4.86 8.74 -5.77
N MET A 283 -3.72 8.16 -6.11
CA MET A 283 -3.63 6.88 -6.79
C MET A 283 -2.94 5.88 -5.86
N GLN A 284 -3.67 4.84 -5.47
CA GLN A 284 -3.15 3.68 -4.77
C GLN A 284 -2.59 2.72 -5.82
N CYS A 285 -1.34 2.29 -5.66
CA CYS A 285 -0.60 1.45 -6.60
C CYS A 285 -0.31 0.08 -5.98
N GLY A 286 -1.38 -0.59 -5.53
CA GLY A 286 -1.35 -1.94 -4.98
C GLY A 286 -0.78 -2.93 -5.98
N SER A 287 0.36 -3.51 -5.62
CA SER A 287 1.19 -4.33 -6.52
C SER A 287 0.85 -5.83 -6.49
N ASP A 288 -0.20 -6.22 -5.77
CA ASP A 288 -0.76 -7.58 -5.79
C ASP A 288 -1.65 -7.86 -7.02
N SER A 289 -1.93 -6.84 -7.83
CA SER A 289 -2.49 -7.01 -9.18
C SER A 289 -1.46 -7.52 -10.21
N LEU A 290 -0.19 -7.62 -9.82
CA LEU A 290 0.88 -8.13 -10.67
C LEU A 290 0.83 -9.65 -10.84
N SER A 291 1.32 -10.10 -11.99
CA SER A 291 1.56 -11.52 -12.26
C SER A 291 2.54 -12.12 -11.25
N GLY A 292 2.21 -13.32 -10.75
CA GLY A 292 3.03 -14.06 -9.79
C GLY A 292 2.99 -13.50 -8.37
N ASP A 293 2.00 -12.68 -8.04
CA ASP A 293 1.68 -12.35 -6.65
C ASP A 293 1.22 -13.59 -5.85
N ARG A 294 1.36 -13.57 -4.52
CA ARG A 294 0.99 -14.72 -3.67
C ARG A 294 -0.51 -14.81 -3.40
N LEU A 295 -1.24 -13.70 -3.42
CA LEU A 295 -2.66 -13.61 -3.09
C LEU A 295 -3.52 -13.20 -4.29
N GLY A 296 -3.06 -12.20 -5.06
CA GLY A 296 -3.75 -11.74 -6.24
C GLY A 296 -3.65 -12.73 -7.41
N GLN A 297 -4.67 -12.75 -8.26
CA GLN A 297 -4.75 -13.70 -9.38
C GLN A 297 -4.98 -12.98 -10.72
N LEU A 298 -4.55 -11.71 -10.82
CA LEU A 298 -4.42 -11.02 -12.10
C LEU A 298 -3.08 -11.37 -12.76
N ASN A 299 -2.87 -10.90 -13.99
CA ASN A 299 -1.69 -11.25 -14.78
C ASN A 299 -1.00 -10.02 -15.37
N LEU A 300 -0.93 -8.92 -14.60
CA LEU A 300 -0.31 -7.68 -15.07
C LEU A 300 1.22 -7.78 -15.03
N SER A 301 1.86 -7.23 -16.06
CA SER A 301 3.30 -6.96 -16.00
C SER A 301 3.57 -5.65 -15.27
N ILE A 302 4.81 -5.44 -14.82
CA ILE A 302 5.24 -4.12 -14.29
C ILE A 302 4.99 -3.01 -15.31
N ALA A 303 5.20 -3.28 -16.61
CA ALA A 303 4.97 -2.29 -17.65
C ALA A 303 3.48 -1.97 -17.81
N GLY A 304 2.59 -2.98 -17.76
CA GLY A 304 1.14 -2.78 -17.80
C GLY A 304 0.61 -2.02 -16.59
N HIS A 305 1.10 -2.36 -15.40
CA HIS A 305 0.76 -1.66 -14.16
C HIS A 305 1.17 -0.18 -14.23
N ALA A 306 2.43 0.08 -14.59
CA ALA A 306 2.96 1.44 -14.70
C ALA A 306 2.36 2.27 -15.85
N GLN A 307 1.73 1.65 -16.86
CA GLN A 307 0.93 2.39 -17.85
C GLN A 307 -0.25 3.11 -17.20
N CYS A 308 -0.81 2.59 -16.10
CA CYS A 308 -1.86 3.26 -15.35
C CYS A 308 -1.32 4.54 -14.70
N VAL A 309 -0.16 4.46 -14.05
CA VAL A 309 0.52 5.63 -13.46
C VAL A 309 0.88 6.66 -14.53
N SER A 310 1.47 6.23 -15.65
CA SER A 310 1.81 7.10 -16.79
C SER A 310 0.55 7.80 -17.36
N TYR A 311 -0.55 7.06 -17.48
CA TYR A 311 -1.82 7.61 -17.97
C TYR A 311 -2.38 8.67 -17.01
N MET A 312 -2.43 8.38 -15.70
CA MET A 312 -2.93 9.35 -14.73
C MET A 312 -2.03 10.59 -14.62
N ARG A 313 -0.71 10.40 -14.69
CA ARG A 313 0.28 11.48 -14.73
C ARG A 313 0.02 12.45 -15.89
N SER A 314 -0.39 11.93 -17.06
CA SER A 314 -0.61 12.72 -18.29
C SER A 314 -1.72 13.77 -18.18
N PHE A 315 -2.65 13.64 -17.22
CA PHE A 315 -3.69 14.64 -16.97
C PHE A 315 -3.18 15.94 -16.34
N ASN A 316 -1.91 15.98 -15.92
CA ASN A 316 -1.28 17.20 -15.40
C ASN A 316 -1.96 17.82 -14.16
N LEU A 317 -2.51 16.95 -13.31
CA LEU A 317 -3.06 17.31 -12.00
C LEU A 317 -2.07 16.96 -10.88
N PRO A 318 -2.16 17.63 -9.71
CA PRO A 318 -1.52 17.18 -8.47
C PRO A 318 -1.80 15.69 -8.23
N LEU A 319 -0.74 14.89 -8.10
CA LEU A 319 -0.84 13.43 -8.04
C LEU A 319 -0.11 12.88 -6.82
N LEU A 320 -0.86 12.25 -5.92
CA LEU A 320 -0.31 11.47 -4.81
C LEU A 320 -0.25 9.99 -5.22
N LEU A 321 0.94 9.40 -5.25
CA LEU A 321 1.15 7.97 -5.45
C LEU A 321 1.38 7.29 -4.10
N LEU A 322 0.57 6.28 -3.81
CA LEU A 322 0.67 5.47 -2.60
C LEU A 322 0.99 4.02 -2.95
N GLY A 323 1.50 3.28 -1.97
CA GLY A 323 1.69 1.83 -2.08
C GLY A 323 0.36 1.08 -2.07
N GLY A 324 0.27 0.06 -1.22
CA GLY A 324 -0.88 -0.85 -1.19
C GLY A 324 -0.46 -2.29 -0.95
N GLY A 325 -1.28 -3.24 -1.41
CA GLY A 325 -0.96 -4.66 -1.41
C GLY A 325 0.26 -5.05 -2.26
N GLY A 326 0.60 -6.33 -2.21
CA GLY A 326 1.77 -6.91 -2.89
C GLY A 326 2.58 -7.81 -1.98
N TYR A 327 2.61 -9.09 -2.32
CA TYR A 327 3.06 -10.16 -1.40
C TYR A 327 4.19 -11.01 -1.99
N THR A 328 4.56 -10.78 -3.25
CA THR A 328 5.86 -11.21 -3.80
C THR A 328 6.85 -10.04 -3.75
N VAL A 329 7.56 -9.90 -2.62
CA VAL A 329 8.30 -8.68 -2.23
C VAL A 329 9.29 -8.12 -3.27
N ASN A 330 9.95 -8.99 -4.04
CA ASN A 330 10.87 -8.59 -5.12
C ASN A 330 10.11 -7.98 -6.31
N HIS A 331 8.90 -8.48 -6.62
CA HIS A 331 8.05 -7.90 -7.66
C HIS A 331 7.51 -6.53 -7.23
N VAL A 332 7.10 -6.40 -5.97
CA VAL A 332 6.66 -5.12 -5.37
C VAL A 332 7.75 -4.06 -5.52
N ALA A 333 8.97 -4.39 -5.07
CA ALA A 333 10.09 -3.46 -5.12
C ALA A 333 10.43 -3.03 -6.56
N ALA A 334 10.41 -3.97 -7.51
CA ALA A 334 10.65 -3.67 -8.91
C ALA A 334 9.54 -2.79 -9.52
N CYS A 335 8.28 -3.06 -9.19
CA CYS A 335 7.14 -2.27 -9.66
C CYS A 335 7.21 -0.83 -9.18
N TRP A 336 7.27 -0.61 -7.86
CA TRP A 336 7.31 0.74 -7.29
C TRP A 336 8.56 1.52 -7.69
N CYS A 337 9.71 0.85 -7.90
CA CYS A 337 10.89 1.50 -8.47
C CYS A 337 10.62 1.98 -9.91
N TYR A 338 10.02 1.15 -10.76
CA TYR A 338 9.71 1.52 -12.13
C TYR A 338 8.65 2.64 -12.19
N GLU A 339 7.63 2.59 -11.34
CA GLU A 339 6.62 3.64 -11.24
C GLU A 339 7.17 4.96 -10.70
N THR A 340 8.19 4.91 -9.83
CA THR A 340 8.95 6.10 -9.42
C THR A 340 9.66 6.73 -10.62
N ALA A 341 10.27 5.91 -11.49
CA ALA A 341 10.90 6.40 -12.72
C ALA A 341 9.86 7.02 -13.68
N VAL A 342 8.68 6.41 -13.81
CA VAL A 342 7.55 6.96 -14.59
C VAL A 342 7.07 8.30 -14.01
N ALA A 343 6.95 8.42 -12.69
CA ALA A 343 6.57 9.67 -12.03
C ALA A 343 7.54 10.81 -12.38
N ILE A 344 8.85 10.54 -12.30
CA ILE A 344 9.94 11.46 -12.67
C ILE A 344 9.94 11.75 -14.18
N GLY A 345 9.45 10.82 -15.00
CA GLY A 345 9.55 10.87 -16.47
C GLY A 345 10.93 10.47 -16.97
N LYS A 346 11.55 9.47 -16.33
CA LYS A 346 12.90 8.97 -16.62
C LYS A 346 12.84 7.50 -17.03
N GLU A 347 13.53 7.17 -18.11
CA GLU A 347 13.75 5.78 -18.50
C GLU A 347 14.91 5.19 -17.68
N ILE A 348 14.76 3.94 -17.26
CA ILE A 348 15.77 3.19 -16.51
C ILE A 348 16.08 1.87 -17.23
N ASP A 349 17.28 1.36 -17.00
CA ASP A 349 17.71 0.09 -17.56
C ASP A 349 16.90 -1.08 -16.96
N ASP A 350 16.70 -2.13 -17.74
CA ASP A 350 16.02 -3.33 -17.27
C ASP A 350 16.92 -4.18 -16.35
N ASN A 351 18.24 -4.04 -16.41
CA ASN A 351 19.15 -4.72 -15.49
C ASN A 351 19.18 -4.01 -14.14
N ILE A 352 18.88 -4.77 -13.08
CA ILE A 352 18.92 -4.29 -11.71
C ILE A 352 20.37 -4.01 -11.29
N PRO A 353 20.70 -2.77 -10.85
CA PRO A 353 22.02 -2.45 -10.31
C PRO A 353 22.30 -3.24 -9.03
N VAL A 354 23.57 -3.52 -8.77
CA VAL A 354 24.02 -4.17 -7.53
C VAL A 354 23.66 -3.29 -6.32
N HIS A 355 23.07 -3.90 -5.30
CA HIS A 355 22.65 -3.25 -4.07
C HIS A 355 22.45 -4.30 -2.95
N CYS A 356 22.09 -3.88 -1.74
CA CYS A 356 22.03 -4.74 -0.55
C CYS A 356 20.97 -5.86 -0.59
N TYR A 357 20.02 -5.83 -1.53
CA TYR A 357 18.98 -6.85 -1.70
C TYR A 357 19.09 -7.62 -3.02
N ASP A 358 20.18 -7.46 -3.78
CA ASP A 358 20.34 -7.99 -5.14
C ASP A 358 20.02 -9.50 -5.26
N THR A 359 20.40 -10.32 -4.28
CA THR A 359 20.14 -11.77 -4.28
C THR A 359 18.66 -12.15 -4.36
N TYR A 360 17.74 -11.28 -3.92
CA TYR A 360 16.30 -11.50 -4.03
C TYR A 360 15.82 -11.53 -5.48
N TYR A 361 16.58 -10.93 -6.40
CA TYR A 361 16.25 -10.83 -7.82
C TYR A 361 16.92 -11.91 -8.68
N SER A 362 17.67 -12.84 -8.06
CA SER A 362 18.34 -13.93 -8.77
C SER A 362 17.37 -14.81 -9.56
N GLY A 363 16.19 -15.10 -8.99
CA GLY A 363 15.14 -15.91 -9.63
C GLY A 363 14.47 -15.23 -10.83
N GLN A 364 14.52 -13.91 -10.92
CA GLN A 364 14.03 -13.14 -12.08
C GLN A 364 15.17 -12.69 -13.02
N GLY A 365 16.37 -13.25 -12.86
CA GLY A 365 17.51 -12.97 -13.72
C GLY A 365 18.09 -11.56 -13.55
N TYR A 366 17.92 -10.95 -12.38
CA TYR A 366 18.32 -9.57 -12.09
C TYR A 366 17.70 -8.56 -13.07
N LYS A 367 16.50 -8.86 -13.57
CA LYS A 367 15.73 -7.98 -14.44
C LYS A 367 14.63 -7.26 -13.68
N LEU A 368 14.42 -6.00 -13.97
CA LEU A 368 13.31 -5.22 -13.43
C LEU A 368 12.00 -5.76 -13.99
N HIS A 369 11.92 -5.95 -15.31
CA HIS A 369 10.77 -6.54 -15.97
C HIS A 369 10.89 -8.06 -16.04
N TYR A 370 10.24 -8.74 -15.10
CA TYR A 370 10.11 -10.20 -15.11
C TYR A 370 8.95 -10.64 -16.02
N PRO A 371 9.01 -11.85 -16.61
CA PRO A 371 7.95 -12.35 -17.49
C PRO A 371 6.68 -12.67 -16.71
N VAL A 372 5.53 -12.32 -17.29
CA VAL A 372 4.20 -12.73 -16.77
C VAL A 372 3.98 -14.24 -16.94
N ASP A 373 3.10 -14.80 -16.10
CA ASP A 373 2.69 -16.21 -16.18
C ASP A 373 1.84 -16.47 -17.44
N LYS A 374 2.43 -17.22 -18.39
CA LYS A 374 1.76 -17.61 -19.64
C LYS A 374 0.76 -18.75 -19.47
N GLN A 375 0.78 -19.45 -18.33
CA GLN A 375 -0.09 -20.57 -18.04
C GLN A 375 -1.38 -20.13 -17.33
N LEU A 376 -1.36 -18.96 -16.68
CA LEU A 376 -2.55 -18.39 -16.07
C LEU A 376 -3.59 -18.05 -17.15
N LYS A 377 -4.74 -18.71 -17.08
CA LYS A 377 -5.83 -18.52 -18.04
C LYS A 377 -6.54 -17.20 -17.76
N ASN A 378 -6.71 -16.39 -18.80
CA ASN A 378 -7.51 -15.17 -18.72
C ASN A 378 -9.01 -15.51 -18.83
N GLU A 379 -9.76 -15.40 -17.73
CA GLU A 379 -11.21 -15.63 -17.70
C GLU A 379 -12.03 -14.41 -18.17
N ASN A 380 -11.37 -13.28 -18.42
CA ASN A 380 -11.98 -12.04 -18.88
C ASN A 380 -12.20 -12.06 -20.38
N LYS A 381 -13.23 -12.80 -20.83
CA LYS A 381 -13.66 -12.79 -22.23
C LYS A 381 -13.96 -11.36 -22.68
N ARG A 382 -13.66 -11.04 -23.93
CA ARG A 382 -13.96 -9.73 -24.54
C ARG A 382 -15.40 -9.25 -24.28
N SER A 383 -16.38 -10.14 -24.42
CA SER A 383 -17.79 -9.80 -24.18
C SER A 383 -18.09 -9.48 -22.71
N TYR A 384 -17.35 -10.04 -21.74
CA TYR A 384 -17.45 -9.66 -20.34
C TYR A 384 -16.89 -8.24 -20.14
N LEU A 385 -15.66 -7.98 -20.62
CA LEU A 385 -15.03 -6.66 -20.55
C LEU A 385 -15.91 -5.56 -21.19
N GLU A 386 -16.46 -5.80 -22.37
CA GLU A 386 -17.36 -4.87 -23.07
C GLU A 386 -18.65 -4.60 -22.28
N ARG A 387 -19.27 -5.62 -21.68
CA ARG A 387 -20.47 -5.45 -20.83
C ARG A 387 -20.14 -4.69 -19.56
N THR A 388 -19.04 -5.02 -18.88
CA THR A 388 -18.59 -4.33 -17.67
C THR A 388 -18.28 -2.86 -17.99
N MET A 389 -17.52 -2.59 -19.05
CA MET A 389 -17.22 -1.23 -19.50
C MET A 389 -18.49 -0.43 -19.80
N THR A 390 -19.46 -1.04 -20.50
CA THR A 390 -20.75 -0.39 -20.81
C THR A 390 -21.49 -0.01 -19.53
N ALA A 391 -21.61 -0.94 -18.56
CA ALA A 391 -22.29 -0.68 -17.30
C ALA A 391 -21.59 0.41 -16.46
N VAL A 392 -20.25 0.41 -16.39
CA VAL A 392 -19.48 1.44 -15.67
C VAL A 392 -19.68 2.82 -16.32
N LEU A 393 -19.62 2.90 -17.65
CA LEU A 393 -19.81 4.16 -18.37
C LEU A 393 -21.26 4.66 -18.30
N GLU A 394 -22.24 3.75 -18.26
CA GLU A 394 -23.65 4.08 -18.02
C GLU A 394 -23.84 4.69 -16.64
N ASN A 395 -23.29 4.08 -15.58
CA ASN A 395 -23.29 4.65 -14.23
C ASN A 395 -22.70 6.07 -14.20
N LEU A 396 -21.56 6.26 -14.85
CA LEU A 396 -20.90 7.56 -14.94
C LEU A 396 -21.72 8.60 -15.72
N SER A 397 -22.56 8.17 -16.67
CA SER A 397 -23.41 9.07 -17.46
C SER A 397 -24.52 9.75 -16.65
N HIS A 398 -24.84 9.22 -15.47
CA HIS A 398 -25.81 9.83 -14.55
C HIS A 398 -25.25 11.05 -13.80
N LEU A 399 -23.93 11.24 -13.76
CA LEU A 399 -23.35 12.47 -13.23
C LEU A 399 -23.52 13.60 -14.25
N GLU A 400 -24.16 14.70 -13.81
CA GLU A 400 -24.05 15.97 -14.51
C GLU A 400 -22.57 16.38 -14.59
N ALA A 401 -22.14 16.95 -15.72
CA ALA A 401 -20.77 17.44 -15.84
C ALA A 401 -20.54 18.60 -14.85
N ALA A 402 -19.57 18.45 -13.95
CA ALA A 402 -19.17 19.47 -12.96
C ALA A 402 -20.32 20.08 -12.11
N PRO A 403 -21.02 19.28 -11.29
CA PRO A 403 -22.07 19.82 -10.42
C PRO A 403 -21.45 20.80 -9.41
N SER A 404 -22.18 21.87 -9.10
CA SER A 404 -21.70 22.93 -8.21
C SER A 404 -21.40 22.38 -6.81
N VAL A 405 -20.13 22.41 -6.41
CA VAL A 405 -19.67 22.04 -5.07
C VAL A 405 -19.40 23.32 -4.28
N GLN A 406 -20.07 23.49 -3.14
CA GLN A 406 -19.76 24.58 -2.21
C GLN A 406 -18.36 24.37 -1.61
N PHE A 407 -17.49 25.37 -1.73
CA PHE A 407 -16.22 25.39 -1.04
C PHE A 407 -16.47 25.78 0.42
N GLN A 408 -15.97 25.00 1.37
CA GLN A 408 -15.91 25.42 2.75
C GLN A 408 -14.57 26.11 2.94
N ASP A 409 -14.59 27.36 3.43
CA ASP A 409 -13.35 28.07 3.73
C ASP A 409 -12.53 27.25 4.75
N PRO A 410 -11.22 27.06 4.51
CA PRO A 410 -10.37 26.41 5.50
C PRO A 410 -10.46 27.18 6.82
N PRO A 411 -10.50 26.49 7.98
CA PRO A 411 -10.52 27.17 9.26
C PRO A 411 -9.33 28.13 9.34
N GLY A 412 -9.60 29.40 9.66
CA GLY A 412 -8.57 30.44 9.71
C GLY A 412 -7.44 30.10 10.69
N PRO A 413 -6.33 30.88 10.70
CA PRO A 413 -5.06 30.52 11.35
C PRO A 413 -5.09 30.33 12.88
N GLY A 414 -6.25 30.34 13.52
CA GLY A 414 -6.45 30.14 14.96
C GLY A 414 -7.54 29.13 15.33
N GLY A 415 -8.16 28.43 14.39
CA GLY A 415 -8.94 27.22 14.68
C GLY A 415 -7.98 26.08 15.03
N SER A 416 -8.38 25.13 15.88
CA SER A 416 -7.54 24.01 16.34
C SER A 416 -7.04 23.03 15.26
N GLY A 417 -7.06 23.42 13.98
CA GLY A 417 -6.60 22.69 12.81
C GLY A 417 -5.45 23.40 12.06
N SER A 418 -4.67 24.26 12.71
CA SER A 418 -3.40 24.74 12.16
C SER A 418 -2.49 23.53 11.91
N THR A 419 -2.51 22.99 10.69
CA THR A 419 -1.57 21.98 10.22
C THR A 419 -0.17 22.55 10.45
N ASN A 420 0.57 21.96 11.39
CA ASN A 420 1.87 22.49 11.78
C ASN A 420 2.82 22.38 10.58
N THR A 421 3.01 23.49 9.85
CA THR A 421 3.82 23.60 8.63
C THR A 421 5.30 23.78 8.98
N GLU A 422 5.84 22.90 9.84
CA GLU A 422 7.28 22.66 9.88
C GLU A 422 7.81 22.45 8.44
N PRO A 423 9.09 22.74 8.15
CA PRO A 423 9.60 22.60 6.78
C PRO A 423 9.35 21.18 6.25
N LEU A 424 8.38 21.05 5.34
CA LEU A 424 7.95 19.78 4.71
C LEU A 424 9.08 19.10 3.92
N PHE A 425 10.12 19.84 3.61
CA PHE A 425 11.28 19.39 2.86
C PHE A 425 12.53 19.58 3.70
N TYR A 426 13.49 18.69 3.49
CA TYR A 426 14.84 18.93 3.99
C TYR A 426 15.47 20.13 3.24
N GLU A 427 16.08 21.07 3.98
CA GLU A 427 16.79 22.23 3.40
C GLU A 427 17.99 21.79 2.53
N GLN A 428 18.70 20.77 2.99
CA GLN A 428 19.65 19.99 2.23
C GLN A 428 19.22 18.54 2.34
N ALA A 429 19.12 17.83 1.20
CA ALA A 429 18.88 16.40 1.24
C ALA A 429 19.93 15.77 2.18
N PRO A 430 19.52 15.01 3.21
CA PRO A 430 20.48 14.36 4.08
C PRO A 430 21.49 13.58 3.23
N ARG A 431 22.77 13.58 3.63
CA ARG A 431 23.71 12.63 3.01
C ARG A 431 23.22 11.24 3.40
N GLU A 432 23.27 10.28 2.48
CA GLU A 432 22.83 8.90 2.75
C GLU A 432 23.53 8.37 4.03
N ASP A 433 24.83 8.62 4.18
CA ASP A 433 25.57 8.23 5.39
C ASP A 433 25.24 9.01 6.68
N ASP A 434 24.62 10.19 6.58
CA ASP A 434 24.31 11.09 7.70
C ASP A 434 22.80 11.25 7.95
N ASP A 435 21.95 10.52 7.21
CA ASP A 435 20.51 10.53 7.45
C ASP A 435 20.26 10.00 8.89
N PRO A 436 19.65 10.79 9.78
CA PRO A 436 19.37 10.34 11.15
C PRO A 436 18.61 9.01 11.22
N MET A 437 17.77 8.72 10.22
CA MET A 437 17.04 7.46 10.09
C MET A 437 17.93 6.32 9.59
N GLU A 438 18.93 6.61 8.73
CA GLU A 438 19.91 5.63 8.26
C GLU A 438 20.98 5.32 9.33
N ARG A 439 21.27 6.28 10.21
CA ARG A 439 22.08 6.06 11.43
C ARG A 439 21.37 5.12 12.41
N LEU A 440 20.05 5.29 12.59
CA LEU A 440 19.22 4.36 13.36
C LEU A 440 19.17 2.99 12.69
N HIS A 441 19.04 2.94 11.37
CA HIS A 441 19.11 1.71 10.58
C HIS A 441 20.46 0.99 10.74
N ARG A 442 21.60 1.67 10.80
CA ARG A 442 22.90 1.01 11.04
C ARG A 442 22.96 0.37 12.44
N LEU A 443 22.48 1.08 13.46
CA LEU A 443 22.42 0.57 14.83
C LEU A 443 21.45 -0.63 14.98
N CYS A 444 20.38 -0.66 14.19
CA CYS A 444 19.40 -1.76 14.14
C CYS A 444 19.87 -2.91 13.22
N GLY A 445 20.39 -2.59 12.04
CA GLY A 445 20.95 -3.51 11.04
C GLY A 445 22.17 -4.26 11.54
N GLU A 446 23.05 -3.63 12.34
CA GLU A 446 24.12 -4.36 13.03
C GLU A 446 23.60 -5.41 14.04
N ARG A 447 22.37 -5.23 14.58
CA ARG A 447 21.70 -6.24 15.41
C ARG A 447 20.99 -7.29 14.56
N ASP A 448 20.36 -6.87 13.47
CA ASP A 448 19.62 -7.73 12.53
C ASP A 448 20.55 -8.63 11.71
N GLU A 449 21.69 -8.13 11.20
CA GLU A 449 22.72 -8.96 10.58
C GLU A 449 23.27 -9.98 11.57
N ARG A 450 23.52 -9.58 12.82
CA ARG A 450 23.93 -10.52 13.88
C ARG A 450 22.86 -11.57 14.16
N CYS A 451 21.57 -11.23 14.11
CA CYS A 451 20.47 -12.18 14.23
C CYS A 451 20.34 -13.09 13.00
N PHE A 452 20.42 -12.52 11.79
CA PHE A 452 20.35 -13.22 10.51
C PHE A 452 21.51 -14.20 10.33
N PHE A 453 22.76 -13.79 10.58
CA PHE A 453 23.92 -14.67 10.58
C PHE A 453 23.86 -15.73 11.68
N ARG A 454 23.26 -15.42 12.85
CA ARG A 454 23.01 -16.40 13.92
C ARG A 454 21.97 -17.44 13.50
N GLU A 455 20.93 -17.05 12.78
CA GLU A 455 19.91 -17.97 12.25
C GLU A 455 20.44 -18.82 11.08
N LEU A 456 21.18 -18.24 10.15
CA LEU A 456 21.91 -18.97 9.11
C LEU A 456 22.94 -19.95 9.71
N GLY A 457 23.63 -19.56 10.78
CA GLY A 457 24.52 -20.41 11.55
C GLY A 457 23.79 -21.59 12.20
N LYS A 458 22.63 -21.34 12.81
CA LYS A 458 21.77 -22.41 13.38
C LYS A 458 21.23 -23.34 12.30
N LYS A 459 20.76 -22.82 11.16
CA LYS A 459 20.28 -23.63 10.02
C LYS A 459 21.41 -24.49 9.41
N ARG A 460 22.63 -23.96 9.29
CA ARG A 460 23.81 -24.72 8.86
C ARG A 460 24.25 -25.78 9.88
N GLN A 461 24.13 -25.51 11.18
CA GLN A 461 24.44 -26.48 12.23
C GLN A 461 23.45 -27.65 12.21
N VAL A 462 22.14 -27.36 12.10
CA VAL A 462 21.08 -28.38 11.99
C VAL A 462 21.20 -29.20 10.70
N ALA A 463 21.65 -28.59 9.60
CA ALA A 463 21.96 -29.30 8.35
C ALA A 463 23.18 -30.21 8.47
N LYS A 464 24.27 -29.74 9.12
CA LYS A 464 25.47 -30.56 9.39
C LYS A 464 25.22 -31.70 10.37
N ASP A 465 24.38 -31.50 11.37
CA ASP A 465 24.03 -32.54 12.34
C ASP A 465 23.12 -33.61 11.71
N ARG A 466 22.38 -33.27 10.65
CA ARG A 466 21.63 -34.23 9.81
C ARG A 466 22.52 -34.99 8.83
N GLU A 467 23.58 -34.37 8.30
CA GLU A 467 24.51 -35.02 7.36
C GLU A 467 25.55 -35.91 8.06
N ASN A 468 25.93 -35.61 9.32
CA ASN A 468 26.91 -36.40 10.08
C ASN A 468 26.29 -37.52 10.94
N GLY A 469 24.97 -37.73 10.88
CA GLY A 469 24.24 -38.75 11.64
C GLY A 469 24.27 -40.16 11.04
N GLY A 470 25.43 -40.64 10.59
CA GLY A 470 25.65 -42.00 10.12
C GLY A 470 26.41 -42.85 11.14
N HIS A 471 25.72 -43.83 11.75
CA HIS A 471 26.22 -44.86 12.67
C HIS A 471 26.64 -44.45 14.09
N HIS A 472 25.69 -44.49 15.02
CA HIS A 472 25.93 -45.01 16.37
C HIS A 472 24.79 -45.93 16.80
N GLN A 473 25.17 -47.11 17.33
CA GLN A 473 24.27 -48.17 17.81
C GLN A 473 23.28 -47.63 18.85
N THR A 474 21.99 -47.76 18.58
CA THR A 474 20.95 -47.52 19.59
C THR A 474 20.85 -48.71 20.53
N SER A 475 21.40 -48.59 21.73
CA SER A 475 20.95 -49.35 22.90
C SER A 475 19.49 -48.98 23.20
N ARG A 476 18.67 -49.99 23.48
CA ARG A 476 17.24 -49.87 23.79
C ARG A 476 17.00 -48.96 25.01
N PRO A 477 16.04 -48.04 24.99
CA PRO A 477 15.45 -47.50 26.21
C PRO A 477 14.31 -48.40 26.73
N GLU A 478 14.29 -48.59 28.04
CA GLU A 478 13.27 -49.33 28.80
C GLU A 478 11.86 -48.69 28.71
N PRO A 479 10.78 -49.47 28.86
CA PRO A 479 9.41 -48.95 28.78
C PRO A 479 9.01 -48.22 30.08
N VAL A 480 8.62 -46.95 29.95
CA VAL A 480 8.05 -46.13 31.02
C VAL A 480 6.70 -46.70 31.47
N LYS A 481 6.58 -46.91 32.78
CA LYS A 481 5.42 -47.45 33.49
C LYS A 481 4.17 -46.57 33.34
N LYS A 482 3.03 -47.23 33.07
CA LYS A 482 1.67 -46.70 33.22
C LYS A 482 1.40 -46.30 34.66
N TYR A 483 0.88 -45.10 34.89
CA TYR A 483 0.10 -44.77 36.08
C TYR A 483 -1.35 -44.44 35.70
N ARG A 484 -2.26 -45.03 36.46
CA ARG A 484 -3.72 -45.04 36.29
C ARG A 484 -4.34 -44.05 37.30
N HIS A 485 -5.38 -43.36 36.84
CA HIS A 485 -6.51 -42.76 37.56
C HIS A 485 -6.26 -41.74 38.69
N GLU A 486 -6.88 -40.57 38.53
CA GLU A 486 -7.92 -40.13 39.48
C GLU A 486 -8.98 -39.27 38.76
N LYS A 487 -10.24 -39.52 39.14
CA LYS A 487 -11.46 -38.87 38.63
C LYS A 487 -11.69 -37.61 39.44
N PHE A 488 -12.06 -36.50 38.79
CA PHE A 488 -12.86 -35.46 39.43
C PHE A 488 -14.09 -35.12 38.57
N HIS A 489 -15.25 -35.41 39.14
CA HIS A 489 -16.55 -34.91 38.72
C HIS A 489 -16.63 -33.41 38.97
N PHE A 490 -17.32 -32.66 38.10
CA PHE A 490 -18.34 -31.71 38.54
C PHE A 490 -19.47 -31.60 37.52
N LYS A 491 -20.70 -31.58 38.05
CA LYS A 491 -21.97 -31.30 37.38
C LYS A 491 -22.29 -29.80 37.57
N CYS A 492 -23.03 -29.28 36.59
CA CYS A 492 -23.69 -27.97 36.49
C CYS A 492 -22.78 -26.78 36.21
#